data_AF-A0A939H778-F1
#
_entry.id   AF-A0A939H778-F1
#
_cell.length_a   1.000
_cell.length_b   1.000
_cell.length_c   1.000
_cell.angle_alpha   90.00
_cell.angle_beta   90.00
_cell.angle_gamma   90.00
#
_symmetry.space_group_name_H-M   'P 1'
#
loop_
_entity.id
_entity.type
_entity.pdbx_description
1 polymer ?
#
loop_
_entity_poly.entity_id
_entity_poly.type
_entity_poly.pdbx_seq_one_letter_code
_entity_poly.pdbx_strand_id
1 'polypeptide(L)'
;MNSHTGKLINELLEALTALNMQSEAQKIIEFKEQLDSDSQLERIAASKQFVQRCHVKWYGDLNLPIDRKSDYPVYVFLDELRKAVQTEVQ
;
A
#
# COMPACT_ATOMS: atom_id res chain seq x y z
N MET A 1 8.39 -7.94 -8.18
CA MET A 1 8.10 -6.54 -7.85
C MET A 1 9.32 -5.62 -7.90
N ASN A 2 9.12 -4.34 -8.25
CA ASN A 2 10.11 -3.27 -8.24
C ASN A 2 10.51 -2.91 -6.80
N SER A 3 11.80 -2.67 -6.60
CA SER A 3 12.40 -2.28 -5.31
C SER A 3 11.76 -1.06 -4.64
N HIS A 4 11.11 -0.16 -5.40
CA HIS A 4 10.42 0.99 -4.85
C HIS A 4 9.04 0.64 -4.27
N THR A 5 8.19 -0.06 -5.01
CA THR A 5 6.85 -0.47 -4.56
C THR A 5 6.93 -1.34 -3.31
N GLY A 6 7.87 -2.29 -3.29
CA GLY A 6 8.06 -3.16 -2.13
C GLY A 6 8.45 -2.41 -0.85
N LYS A 7 9.24 -1.33 -0.96
CA LYS A 7 9.59 -0.48 0.19
C LYS A 7 8.37 0.25 0.74
N LEU A 8 7.58 0.88 -0.14
CA LEU A 8 6.37 1.58 0.27
C LEU A 8 5.34 0.64 0.91
N ILE A 9 5.20 -0.59 0.40
CA ILE A 9 4.34 -1.59 1.01
C ILE A 9 4.83 -1.97 2.42
N ASN A 10 6.15 -2.16 2.60
CA ASN A 10 6.70 -2.47 3.92
C ASN A 10 6.53 -1.30 4.90
N GLU A 11 6.72 -0.05 4.48
CA GLU A 11 6.44 1.15 5.29
C GLU A 11 4.96 1.18 5.74
N LEU A 12 4.02 0.84 4.85
CA LEU A 12 2.60 0.73 5.21
C LEU A 12 2.36 -0.38 6.25
N LEU A 13 2.99 -1.55 6.08
CA LEU A 13 2.85 -2.67 7.01
C LEU A 13 3.36 -2.32 8.41
N GLU A 14 4.49 -1.63 8.50
CA GLU A 14 5.04 -1.12 9.76
C GLU A 14 4.07 -0.13 10.42
N ALA A 15 3.52 0.81 9.64
CA ALA A 15 2.55 1.79 10.12
C ALA A 15 1.24 1.12 10.62
N LEU A 16 0.71 0.15 9.89
CA LEU A 16 -0.49 -0.59 10.29
C LEU A 16 -0.24 -1.45 11.54
N THR A 17 0.95 -2.04 11.65
CA THR A 17 1.35 -2.83 12.83
C THR A 17 1.47 -1.95 14.07
N ALA A 18 2.05 -0.75 13.93
CA ALA A 18 2.15 0.22 15.02
C ALA A 18 0.78 0.69 15.52
N LEU A 19 -0.24 0.72 14.65
CA LEU A 19 -1.62 1.04 15.01
C LEU A 19 -2.46 -0.18 15.46
N ASN A 20 -1.84 -1.35 15.69
CA ASN A 20 -2.52 -2.62 16.01
C ASN A 20 -3.57 -3.07 14.98
N MET A 21 -3.41 -2.67 13.71
CA MET A 21 -4.35 -2.99 12.63
C MET A 21 -3.96 -4.30 11.92
N GLN A 22 -3.80 -5.39 12.67
CA GLN A 22 -3.30 -6.67 12.13
C GLN A 22 -4.16 -7.23 10.98
N SER A 23 -5.49 -7.07 11.06
CA SER A 23 -6.39 -7.51 9.98
C SER A 23 -6.13 -6.78 8.65
N GLU A 24 -5.76 -5.50 8.72
CA GLU A 24 -5.43 -4.72 7.53
C GLU A 24 -4.03 -5.03 7.04
N ALA A 25 -3.06 -5.17 7.96
CA ALA A 25 -1.70 -5.60 7.61
C ALA A 25 -1.71 -6.96 6.88
N GLN A 26 -2.52 -7.92 7.33
CA GLN A 26 -2.65 -9.22 6.68
C GLN A 26 -3.17 -9.11 5.23
N LYS A 27 -4.17 -8.26 4.98
CA LYS A 27 -4.68 -8.02 3.63
C LYS A 27 -3.61 -7.39 2.72
N ILE A 28 -2.82 -6.47 3.25
CA ILE A 28 -1.71 -5.86 2.51
C ILE A 28 -0.63 -6.91 2.17
N ILE A 29 -0.37 -7.87 3.06
CA ILE A 29 0.52 -9.02 2.78
C ILE A 29 -0.06 -9.87 1.64
N GLU A 30 -1.34 -10.22 1.69
CA GLU A 30 -2.00 -11.00 0.63
C GLU A 30 -1.91 -10.29 -0.73
N PHE A 31 -2.15 -8.97 -0.77
CA PHE A 31 -2.03 -8.21 -2.02
C PHE A 31 -0.60 -8.14 -2.51
N LYS A 32 0.38 -8.04 -1.61
CA LYS A 32 1.80 -8.06 -1.96
C LYS A 32 2.18 -9.40 -2.63
N GLU A 33 1.74 -10.52 -2.06
CA GLU A 33 1.97 -11.85 -2.64
C GLU A 33 1.31 -11.98 -4.03
N GLN A 34 0.10 -11.47 -4.20
CA GLN A 34 -0.59 -11.47 -5.49
C GLN A 34 0.07 -10.54 -6.52
N LEU A 35 0.67 -9.42 -6.10
CA LEU A 35 1.45 -8.53 -6.97
C LEU A 35 2.78 -9.17 -7.44
N ASP A 36 3.32 -10.07 -6.63
CA ASP A 36 4.52 -10.87 -6.93
C ASP A 36 4.22 -12.18 -7.68
N SER A 37 2.95 -12.51 -7.94
CA SER A 37 2.53 -13.68 -8.73
C SER A 37 2.99 -13.58 -10.19
N ASP A 38 3.24 -14.72 -10.84
CA ASP A 38 3.52 -14.80 -12.29
C ASP A 38 2.26 -14.53 -13.15
N SER A 39 1.06 -14.55 -12.55
CA SER A 39 -0.20 -14.35 -13.24
C SER A 39 -0.55 -12.87 -13.40
N GLN A 40 -0.48 -12.35 -14.62
CA GLN A 40 -0.83 -10.95 -14.91
C GLN A 40 -2.26 -10.57 -14.47
N LEU A 41 -3.21 -11.51 -14.52
CA LEU A 41 -4.58 -11.28 -14.05
C LEU A 41 -4.65 -11.09 -12.53
N GLU A 42 -3.89 -11.88 -11.77
CA GLU A 42 -3.81 -11.75 -10.30
C GLU A 42 -3.14 -10.44 -9.91
N ARG A 43 -2.03 -10.09 -10.57
CA ARG A 43 -1.32 -8.82 -10.35
C ARG A 43 -2.25 -7.63 -10.58
N ILE A 44 -3.00 -7.61 -11.69
CA ILE A 44 -3.96 -6.54 -11.99
C ILE A 44 -5.09 -6.49 -10.95
N ALA A 45 -5.62 -7.63 -10.54
CA ALA A 45 -6.67 -7.69 -9.52
C ALA A 45 -6.17 -7.14 -8.17
N ALA A 46 -4.98 -7.57 -7.74
CA ALA A 46 -4.34 -7.11 -6.52
C ALA A 46 -4.05 -5.60 -6.56
N SER A 47 -3.50 -5.11 -7.67
CA SER A 47 -3.26 -3.67 -7.87
C SER A 47 -4.54 -2.85 -7.72
N LYS A 48 -5.66 -3.29 -8.30
CA LYS A 48 -6.96 -2.61 -8.15
C LYS A 48 -7.43 -2.59 -6.70
N GLN A 49 -7.33 -3.72 -5.98
CA GLN A 49 -7.74 -3.78 -4.57
C GLN A 49 -6.84 -2.91 -3.68
N PHE A 50 -5.53 -2.93 -3.94
CA PHE A 50 -4.55 -2.12 -3.23
C PHE A 50 -4.85 -0.61 -3.41
N VAL A 51 -5.03 -0.16 -4.65
CA VAL A 51 -5.37 1.23 -4.98
C VAL A 51 -6.67 1.66 -4.31
N GLN A 52 -7.67 0.78 -4.26
CA GLN A 52 -8.94 1.06 -3.59
C GLN A 52 -8.76 1.23 -2.07
N ARG A 53 -7.85 0.46 -1.46
CA ARG A 53 -7.51 0.58 -0.03
C ARG A 53 -6.68 1.82 0.30
N CYS A 54 -5.84 2.29 -0.63
CA CYS A 54 -5.13 3.57 -0.47
C CYS A 54 -6.06 4.80 -0.51
N HIS A 55 -7.36 4.63 -0.71
CA HIS A 55 -8.30 5.75 -0.67
C HIS A 55 -8.41 6.35 0.74
N VAL A 56 -8.58 7.67 0.80
CA VAL A 56 -8.67 8.46 2.05
C VAL A 56 -9.74 7.95 3.02
N LYS A 57 -10.80 7.32 2.50
CA LYS A 57 -11.87 6.71 3.30
C LYS A 57 -11.39 5.55 4.21
N TRP A 58 -10.30 4.88 3.83
CA TRP A 58 -9.76 3.74 4.59
C TRP A 58 -8.59 4.15 5.48
N TYR A 59 -7.66 4.94 4.93
CA TYR A 59 -6.40 5.27 5.60
C TYR A 59 -6.19 6.78 5.81
N GLY A 60 -7.06 7.64 5.27
CA GLY A 60 -6.89 9.09 5.31
C GLY A 60 -7.05 9.70 6.70
N ASP A 61 -7.93 9.12 7.52
CA ASP A 61 -8.12 9.52 8.92
C ASP A 61 -7.20 8.73 9.87
N LEU A 62 -6.42 7.78 9.36
CA LEU A 62 -5.42 7.12 10.16
C LEU A 62 -4.23 8.06 10.30
N ASN A 63 -3.87 8.38 11.54
CA ASN A 63 -2.58 9.00 11.86
C ASN A 63 -1.46 7.96 11.68
N LEU A 64 -1.28 7.46 10.45
CA LEU A 64 -0.24 6.50 10.14
C LEU A 64 1.12 7.14 10.49
N PRO A 65 1.96 6.47 11.31
CA PRO A 65 3.24 7.00 11.73
C PRO A 65 4.27 6.91 10.60
N ILE A 66 4.10 7.75 9.57
CA ILE A 66 4.94 7.76 8.37
C ILE A 66 5.83 9.01 8.40
N ASP A 67 7.14 8.80 8.29
CA ASP A 67 8.11 9.87 8.25
C ASP A 67 8.20 10.46 6.83
N ARG A 68 7.42 11.52 6.60
CA ARG A 68 7.44 12.33 5.38
C ARG A 68 7.36 13.80 5.74
N LYS A 69 8.14 14.65 5.04
CA LYS A 69 8.10 16.11 5.21
C LYS A 69 6.91 16.71 4.46
N SER A 70 5.74 16.77 5.10
CA SER A 70 4.52 17.38 4.54
C SER A 70 3.55 17.80 5.64
N ASP A 71 2.68 18.78 5.37
CA ASP A 71 1.56 19.14 6.24
C ASP A 71 0.55 17.98 6.40
N TYR A 72 0.50 17.08 5.41
CA TYR A 72 -0.30 15.87 5.43
C TYR A 72 0.49 14.66 4.89
N PRO A 73 1.36 14.06 5.71
CA PRO A 73 2.30 13.03 5.27
C PRO A 73 1.63 11.75 4.79
N VAL A 74 0.50 11.38 5.39
CA VAL A 74 -0.25 10.16 5.05
C VAL A 74 -0.83 10.24 3.64
N TYR A 75 -1.44 11.36 3.24
CA TYR A 75 -2.01 11.49 1.90
C TYR A 75 -0.95 11.46 0.81
N VAL A 76 0.21 12.09 1.05
CA VAL A 76 1.35 12.04 0.12
C VAL A 76 1.83 10.60 -0.04
N PHE A 77 2.03 9.89 1.08
CA PHE A 77 2.44 8.50 1.06
C PHE A 77 1.46 7.58 0.31
N LEU A 78 0.15 7.73 0.56
CA LEU A 78 -0.87 6.92 -0.10
C LEU A 78 -0.91 7.17 -1.61
N ASP A 79 -0.66 8.41 -2.07
CA ASP A 79 -0.57 8.74 -3.49
C ASP A 79 0.70 8.15 -4.15
N GLU A 80 1.84 8.21 -3.47
CA GLU A 80 3.10 7.56 -3.90
C GLU A 80 2.90 6.05 -4.07
N LEU A 81 2.33 5.41 -3.05
CA LEU A 81 2.07 3.97 -3.03
C LEU A 81 1.08 3.57 -4.14
N ARG A 82 0.01 4.35 -4.33
CA ARG A 82 -0.95 4.16 -5.43
C ARG A 82 -0.25 4.15 -6.80
N LYS A 83 0.58 5.16 -7.06
CA LYS A 83 1.32 5.28 -8.33
C LYS A 83 2.27 4.11 -8.53
N ALA A 84 3.04 3.76 -7.51
CA ALA A 84 4.01 2.67 -7.57
C ALA A 84 3.35 1.30 -7.87
N VAL A 85 2.20 1.02 -7.24
CA VAL A 85 1.44 -0.22 -7.46
C VAL A 85 0.75 -0.26 -8.84
N GLN A 86 0.33 0.89 -9.38
CA GLN A 86 -0.22 0.95 -10.73
C GLN A 86 0.86 0.76 -11.80
N THR A 87 2.05 1.35 -11.62
CA THR A 87 3.18 1.18 -12.56
C THR A 87 3.71 -0.25 -12.59
N GLU A 88 3.63 -0.98 -11.49
CA GLU A 88 4.06 -2.39 -11.40
C GLU A 88 3.31 -3.35 -12.35
N VAL A 89 2.06 -3.03 -12.67
CA VAL A 89 1.17 -3.92 -13.43
C VAL A 89 0.91 -3.45 -14.87
N GLN A 90 1.49 -2.31 -15.27
CA GLN A 90 1.51 -1.81 -16.65
C GLN A 90 2.57 -2.53 -17.48
#